data_AF-Q6R7N7-F1
#
_entry.id   AF-Q6R7N7-F1
#
_cell.length_a   1.000
_cell.length_b   1.000
_cell.length_c   1.000
_cell.angle_alpha   90.00
_cell.angle_beta   90.00
_cell.angle_gamma   90.00
#
_symmetry.space_group_name_H-M   'P 1'
#
loop_
_entity.id
_entity.type
_entity.pdbx_description
1 polymer ?
#
loop_
_entity_poly.entity_id
_entity_poly.type
_entity_poly.pdbx_seq_one_letter_code
_entity_poly.pdbx_strand_id
1 'polypeptide(L)'
;EYCPKMLSEIRQEDINDVETVAYVTVTGKTARSYNLQYWRLYDVPKTAPSQWPSFGTLRDDCGNIQLTADTDYVLGCKSGNQDCFVKLHDGLSQKEKDLLKE
;
A
#
# COMPACT_ATOMS: atom_id res chain seq x y z
N GLU A 1 10.14 -12.50 4.64
CA GLU A 1 8.92 -12.74 5.44
C GLU A 1 7.92 -11.64 5.07
N TYR A 2 6.60 -11.85 5.17
CA TYR A 2 5.64 -10.80 4.81
C TYR A 2 5.34 -9.96 6.06
N CYS A 3 6.11 -8.89 6.28
CA CYS A 3 5.99 -8.09 7.50
C CYS A 3 5.70 -6.62 7.19
N PRO A 4 4.50 -6.33 6.64
CA PRO A 4 4.15 -4.97 6.32
C PRO A 4 4.11 -4.07 7.56
N LYS A 5 4.23 -2.77 7.36
CA LYS A 5 4.25 -1.79 8.45
C LYS A 5 3.24 -0.69 8.21
N MET A 6 2.45 -0.38 9.23
CA MET A 6 1.54 0.77 9.20
C MET A 6 2.35 2.03 9.47
N LEU A 7 2.32 3.00 8.55
CA LEU A 7 2.97 4.29 8.70
C LEU A 7 1.99 5.32 9.26
N SER A 8 2.51 6.17 10.15
CA SER A 8 1.80 7.38 10.56
C SER A 8 1.85 8.47 9.49
N GLU A 9 2.95 8.55 8.73
CA GLU A 9 3.20 9.51 7.66
C GLU A 9 4.05 8.82 6.58
N ILE A 10 3.73 9.03 5.30
CA ILE A 10 4.58 8.61 4.18
C ILE A 10 5.69 9.66 3.97
N ARG A 11 6.94 9.19 3.90
CA ARG A 11 8.09 10.02 3.56
C ARG A 11 8.68 9.59 2.22
N GLN A 12 9.51 10.48 1.65
CA GLN A 12 10.22 10.18 0.41
C GLN A 12 11.11 8.93 0.53
N GLU A 13 11.68 8.68 1.71
CA GLU A 13 12.48 7.48 1.98
C GLU A 13 11.66 6.19 1.85
N ASP A 14 10.41 6.19 2.32
CA ASP A 14 9.51 5.03 2.20
C ASP A 14 9.17 4.75 0.73
N ILE A 15 8.88 5.80 -0.04
CA ILE A 15 8.60 5.70 -1.48
C ILE A 15 9.84 5.18 -2.24
N ASN A 16 11.04 5.61 -1.86
CA ASN A 16 12.27 5.20 -2.53
C ASN A 16 12.69 3.76 -2.18
N ASP A 17 12.26 3.23 -1.04
CA ASP A 17 12.58 1.86 -0.61
C ASP A 17 11.66 0.80 -1.26
N VAL A 18 10.61 1.18 -1.98
CA VAL A 18 9.67 0.25 -2.62
C VAL A 18 9.78 0.26 -4.14
N GLU A 19 9.26 -0.76 -4.82
CA GLU A 19 9.23 -0.78 -6.29
C GLU A 19 7.95 -0.15 -6.85
N THR A 20 6.84 -0.30 -6.14
CA THR A 20 5.52 0.19 -6.56
C THR A 20 4.77 0.81 -5.40
N VAL A 21 4.05 1.90 -5.66
CA VAL A 21 3.09 2.48 -4.73
C VAL A 21 1.70 2.43 -5.36
N ALA A 22 0.70 1.98 -4.61
CA ALA A 22 -0.66 1.70 -5.07
C ALA A 22 -1.71 2.34 -4.18
N TYR A 23 -2.84 2.73 -4.77
CA TYR A 23 -4.08 3.00 -4.05
C TYR A 23 -4.98 1.77 -4.14
N VAL A 24 -5.37 1.25 -2.98
CA VAL A 24 -6.07 -0.03 -2.83
C VAL A 24 -7.20 0.09 -1.82
N THR A 25 -8.27 -0.67 -2.03
CA THR A 25 -9.29 -0.95 -1.01
C THR A 25 -9.07 -2.34 -0.44
N VAL A 26 -9.15 -2.47 0.89
CA VAL A 26 -9.19 -3.79 1.53
C VAL A 26 -10.62 -4.32 1.44
N THR A 27 -10.86 -5.32 0.61
CA THR A 27 -12.23 -5.86 0.37
C THR A 27 -12.60 -6.99 1.34
N GLY A 28 -11.64 -7.48 2.12
CA GLY A 28 -11.90 -8.52 3.10
C GLY A 28 -10.64 -8.92 3.86
N LYS A 29 -10.84 -9.64 4.96
CA LYS A 29 -9.76 -10.15 5.81
C LYS A 29 -10.04 -11.59 6.21
N THR A 30 -9.02 -12.43 6.14
CA THR A 30 -9.04 -13.78 6.71
C THR A 30 -7.77 -13.98 7.52
N ALA A 31 -7.91 -14.08 8.85
CA ALA A 31 -6.80 -14.12 9.79
C ALA A 31 -5.79 -12.98 9.56
N ARG A 32 -4.56 -13.28 9.12
CA ARG A 32 -3.49 -12.31 8.83
C ARG A 32 -3.29 -12.08 7.32
N SER A 33 -4.30 -12.34 6.52
CA SER A 33 -4.31 -12.08 5.08
C SER A 33 -5.44 -11.12 4.72
N TYR A 34 -5.14 -10.14 3.88
CA TYR A 34 -6.05 -9.07 3.46
C TYR A 34 -6.24 -9.15 1.95
N ASN A 35 -7.50 -9.18 1.52
CA ASN A 35 -7.85 -9.11 0.10
C ASN A 35 -7.81 -7.65 -0.33
N LEU A 36 -7.14 -7.39 -1.45
CA LEU A 36 -6.94 -6.07 -2.00
C LEU A 36 -7.62 -5.96 -3.35
N GLN A 37 -8.36 -4.88 -3.53
CA GLN A 37 -8.73 -4.37 -4.84
C GLN A 37 -7.83 -3.17 -5.14
N TYR A 38 -7.06 -3.24 -6.22
CA TYR A 38 -6.26 -2.11 -6.66
C TYR A 38 -7.14 -1.19 -7.50
N TRP A 39 -6.85 0.10 -7.45
CA TRP A 39 -7.53 1.09 -8.29
C TRP A 39 -6.56 1.83 -9.20
N ARG A 40 -5.33 2.03 -8.73
CA ARG A 40 -4.23 2.59 -9.51
C ARG A 40 -2.88 2.29 -8.87
N LEU A 41 -1.84 2.39 -9.69
CA LEU A 41 -0.47 2.62 -9.24
C LEU A 41 -0.15 4.11 -9.39
N TYR A 42 0.59 4.65 -8.43
CA TYR A 42 1.13 6.01 -8.51
C TYR A 42 2.41 6.01 -9.36
N ASP A 43 2.73 7.13 -10.00
CA ASP A 43 3.97 7.34 -10.77
C ASP A 43 5.19 7.64 -9.86
N VAL A 44 5.26 6.93 -8.73
CA VAL A 44 6.34 7.00 -7.74
C VAL A 44 6.63 5.59 -7.16
N PRO A 45 7.91 5.25 -6.89
CA PRO A 45 9.11 6.03 -7.24
C PRO A 45 9.39 6.06 -8.76
N LYS A 46 8.78 5.15 -9.52
CA LYS A 46 8.93 5.03 -10.97
C LYS A 46 7.57 5.18 -11.64
N THR A 47 7.56 5.41 -12.95
CA THR A 47 6.34 5.44 -13.74
C THR A 47 5.57 4.13 -13.57
N ALA A 48 4.26 4.24 -13.35
CA ALA A 48 3.39 3.10 -13.23
C ALA A 48 3.41 2.28 -14.53
N PRO A 49 3.44 0.94 -14.45
CA PRO A 49 3.28 0.10 -15.64
C PRO A 49 1.91 0.35 -16.29
N SER A 50 1.84 0.12 -17.61
CA SER A 50 0.59 0.26 -18.39
C SER A 50 -0.56 -0.61 -17.89
N GLN A 51 -0.26 -1.69 -17.16
CA GLN A 51 -1.22 -2.58 -16.55
C GLN A 51 -0.83 -2.85 -15.11
N TRP A 52 -1.82 -2.84 -14.22
CA TRP A 52 -1.68 -3.14 -12.80
C TRP A 52 -2.64 -4.26 -12.40
N PRO A 53 -2.36 -5.01 -11.32
CA PRO A 53 -3.18 -6.16 -10.93
C PRO A 53 -4.51 -5.69 -10.37
N SER A 54 -5.65 -6.12 -10.89
CA SER A 54 -6.96 -5.69 -10.36
C SER A 54 -7.22 -6.15 -8.92
N PHE A 55 -6.69 -7.32 -8.56
CA PHE A 55 -6.83 -7.92 -7.24
C PHE A 55 -5.51 -8.50 -6.74
N GLY A 56 -5.35 -8.55 -5.42
CA GLY A 56 -4.20 -9.19 -4.80
C GLY A 56 -4.45 -9.55 -3.34
N THR A 57 -3.43 -10.10 -2.70
CA THR A 57 -3.45 -10.43 -1.27
C THR A 57 -2.23 -9.82 -0.59
N LEU A 58 -2.44 -9.18 0.56
CA LEU A 58 -1.39 -8.76 1.47
C LEU A 58 -1.38 -9.70 2.68
N ARG A 59 -0.22 -10.30 2.97
CA ARG A 59 -0.02 -11.14 4.15
C ARG A 59 0.74 -10.35 5.22
N ASP A 60 0.43 -10.62 6.48
CA ASP A 60 1.13 -10.05 7.63
C ASP A 60 1.55 -11.16 8.59
N ASP A 61 2.66 -11.82 8.28
CA ASP A 61 3.20 -12.91 9.09
C ASP A 61 3.65 -12.39 10.47
N CYS A 62 4.11 -11.13 10.54
CA CYS A 62 4.57 -10.49 11.77
C CYS A 62 3.45 -10.00 12.70
N GLY A 63 2.23 -9.78 12.21
CA GLY A 63 1.14 -9.20 13.00
C GLY A 63 1.34 -7.72 13.30
N ASN A 64 2.05 -7.00 12.44
CA ASN A 64 2.40 -5.60 12.60
C ASN A 64 1.25 -4.64 12.22
N ILE A 65 0.25 -5.13 11.47
CA ILE A 65 -0.81 -4.28 10.93
C ILE A 65 -2.20 -4.83 11.24
N GLN A 66 -3.15 -3.91 11.37
CA GLN A 66 -4.56 -4.21 11.50
C GLN A 66 -5.32 -3.33 10.51
N LEU A 67 -5.65 -3.91 9.34
CA LEU A 67 -6.44 -3.22 8.33
C LEU A 67 -7.92 -3.51 8.48
N THR A 68 -8.73 -2.52 8.15
CA THR A 68 -10.18 -2.56 8.18
C THR A 68 -10.70 -2.90 6.78
N ALA A 69 -11.73 -3.75 6.68
CA ALA A 69 -12.39 -4.02 5.41
C ALA A 69 -13.18 -2.78 4.94
N ASP A 70 -13.43 -2.70 3.64
CA ASP A 70 -14.11 -1.58 2.96
C ASP A 70 -13.43 -0.22 3.24
N THR A 71 -12.11 -0.26 3.47
CA THR A 71 -11.30 0.91 3.79
C THR A 71 -10.15 1.03 2.80
N ASP A 72 -9.85 2.27 2.44
CA ASP A 72 -8.85 2.61 1.45
C ASP A 72 -7.48 2.92 2.05
N TYR A 73 -6.44 2.41 1.39
CA TYR A 73 -5.06 2.54 1.81
C TYR A 73 -4.13 2.86 0.63
N VAL A 74 -3.03 3.52 0.95
CA VAL A 74 -1.83 3.56 0.13
C VAL A 74 -0.92 2.41 0.55
N LEU A 75 -0.51 1.62 -0.42
CA LEU A 75 0.35 0.45 -0.24
C LEU A 75 1.61 0.63 -1.09
N GLY A 76 2.78 0.72 -0.46
CA GLY A 76 4.06 0.68 -1.16
C GLY A 76 4.77 -0.64 -0.89
N CYS A 77 5.18 -1.38 -1.92
CA CYS A 77 5.78 -2.71 -1.77
C CYS A 77 7.07 -2.88 -2.57
N LYS A 78 8.02 -3.64 -2.03
CA LYS A 78 9.26 -4.01 -2.72
C LYS A 78 9.01 -4.99 -3.87
N SER A 79 8.28 -6.07 -3.67
CA SER A 79 7.95 -7.00 -4.75
C SER A 79 6.75 -7.86 -4.37
N GLY A 80 5.77 -8.04 -5.26
CA GLY A 80 4.68 -9.02 -5.08
C GLY A 80 3.98 -8.97 -3.72
N ASN A 81 3.71 -7.76 -3.20
CA ASN A 81 3.16 -7.51 -1.86
C ASN A 81 4.00 -7.97 -0.66
N GLN A 82 5.32 -8.09 -0.84
CA GLN A 82 6.29 -8.32 0.21
C GLN A 82 6.83 -6.99 0.76
N ASP A 83 7.14 -6.99 2.05
CA ASP A 83 7.78 -5.89 2.78
C ASP A 83 7.17 -4.51 2.49
N CYS A 84 5.83 -4.46 2.58
CA CYS A 84 5.10 -3.25 2.23
C CYS A 84 5.00 -2.25 3.39
N PHE A 85 4.97 -0.97 3.07
CA PHE A 85 4.36 0.01 3.97
C PHE A 85 2.87 0.18 3.64
N VAL A 86 2.07 0.53 4.65
CA VAL A 86 0.63 0.79 4.53
C VAL A 86 0.29 2.12 5.21
N LYS A 87 -0.55 2.94 4.58
CA LYS A 87 -1.05 4.19 5.15
C LYS A 87 -2.54 4.36 4.80
N LEU A 88 -3.35 4.79 5.75
CA LEU A 88 -4.76 5.10 5.51
C LEU A 88 -4.89 6.27 4.51
N HIS A 89 -5.65 6.08 3.44
CA HIS A 89 -5.76 7.07 2.36
C HIS A 89 -6.52 8.34 2.80
N ASP A 90 -7.64 8.19 3.50
CA ASP A 90 -8.40 9.32 4.07
C ASP A 90 -7.58 10.18 5.05
N GLY A 91 -6.50 9.61 5.62
CA GLY A 91 -5.61 10.26 6.57
C GLY A 91 -4.37 10.90 5.94
N LEU A 92 -4.31 11.05 4.62
CA LEU A 92 -3.18 11.68 3.93
C LEU A 92 -3.21 13.20 4.09
N SER A 93 -2.10 13.74 4.61
CA SER A 93 -1.82 15.17 4.60
C SER A 93 -1.54 15.69 3.18
N GLN A 94 -1.60 17.01 2.98
CA GLN A 94 -1.27 17.61 1.68
C GLN A 94 0.15 17.26 1.22
N LYS A 95 1.11 17.27 2.15
CA LYS A 95 2.50 16.89 1.87
C LYS A 95 2.61 15.46 1.34
N GLU A 96 1.85 14.52 1.90
CA GLU A 96 1.84 13.13 1.41
C GLU A 96 1.19 13.02 0.04
N LYS A 97 0.10 13.78 -0.21
CA LYS A 97 -0.52 13.85 -1.54
C LYS A 97 0.44 14.41 -2.59
N ASP A 98 1.19 15.45 -2.26
CA ASP A 98 2.22 16.03 -3.13
C ASP A 98 3.32 15.00 -3.44
N LEU A 99 3.76 14.21 -2.45
CA LEU A 99 4.73 13.12 -2.64
C LEU A 99 4.19 12.02 -3.56
N LEU A 100 2.89 11.70 -3.45
CA LEU A 100 2.20 10.71 -4.27
C LEU A 100 1.78 11.25 -5.65
N LYS A 101 1.88 12.56 -5.87
CA LYS A 101 1.38 13.29 -7.05
C LYS A 101 -0.14 13.09 -7.25
N GLU A 102 -0.89 13.20 -6.16
CA GLU A 102 -2.36 13.08 -6.12
C GLU A 102 -3.08 14.42 -6.28
#